data_AF-A0A353CZ63-F1
#
_entry.id   AF-A0A353CZ63-F1
#
_cell.length_a   1.000
_cell.length_b   1.000
_cell.length_c   1.000
_cell.angle_alpha   90.00
_cell.angle_beta   90.00
_cell.angle_gamma   90.00
#
_symmetry.space_group_name_H-M   'P 1'
#
loop_
_entity.id
_entity.type
_entity.pdbx_description
1 polymer ?
#
loop_
_entity_poly.entity_id
_entity_poly.type
_entity_poly.pdbx_seq_one_letter_code
_entity_poly.pdbx_strand_id
1 'polypeptide(L)'
;MLALAAPAMAQNVQNIDKQDMQLIMQQVQEMQTCMANIDQTELKALETRSKKFESEVTVLCDAGKRDAAQDIAMAFGKEVTAAPAMKTMKKCSEKLVGMMPNMSIPDIESQLKNKNICDMVM
;
A
#
# COMPACT_ATOMS: atom_id res chain seq x y z
N MET A 1 -6.99 8.75 47.39
CA MET A 1 -7.24 7.89 46.22
C MET A 1 -7.30 8.79 44.99
N LEU A 2 -6.19 8.90 44.25
CA LEU A 2 -6.14 9.66 42.99
C LEU A 2 -6.58 8.72 41.87
N ALA A 3 -7.75 8.97 41.30
CA ALA A 3 -8.20 8.30 40.08
C ALA A 3 -7.51 8.98 38.89
N LEU A 4 -6.54 8.30 38.28
CA LEU A 4 -6.00 8.67 36.97
C LEU A 4 -6.93 8.08 35.91
N ALA A 5 -7.81 8.94 35.38
CA ALA A 5 -8.63 8.63 34.22
C ALA A 5 -7.73 8.49 32.99
N ALA A 6 -7.85 7.37 32.27
CA ALA A 6 -7.23 7.18 30.97
C ALA A 6 -7.95 8.04 29.92
N PRO A 7 -7.24 8.79 29.05
CA PRO A 7 -7.87 9.57 28.01
C PRO A 7 -8.44 8.65 26.90
N ALA A 8 -9.69 8.95 26.54
CA ALA A 8 -10.47 8.26 25.54
C ALA A 8 -9.89 8.43 24.11
N MET A 9 -9.37 7.35 23.55
CA MET A 9 -9.18 7.22 22.10
C MET A 9 -10.49 6.71 21.46
N ALA A 10 -11.53 7.55 21.36
CA ALA A 10 -12.82 7.13 20.76
C ALA A 10 -13.60 8.23 20.01
N GLN A 11 -13.04 9.43 19.82
CA GLN A 11 -13.84 10.59 19.40
C GLN A 11 -14.03 10.78 17.89
N ASN A 12 -13.70 9.80 17.03
CA ASN A 12 -13.90 9.97 15.58
C ASN A 12 -14.71 8.88 14.88
N VAL A 13 -15.29 7.93 15.64
CA VAL A 13 -16.19 6.89 15.09
C VAL A 13 -17.67 7.25 15.34
N GLN A 14 -17.94 8.31 16.12
CA GLN A 14 -19.29 8.65 16.58
C GLN A 14 -20.22 9.27 15.52
N ASN A 15 -19.76 9.47 14.28
CA ASN A 15 -20.52 10.13 13.22
C ASN A 15 -20.79 9.24 12.00
N ILE A 16 -20.52 7.93 12.11
CA ILE A 16 -20.91 6.94 11.09
C ILE A 16 -22.27 6.41 11.50
N ASP A 17 -23.32 6.67 10.72
CA ASP A 17 -24.65 6.13 11.01
C ASP A 17 -24.64 4.59 10.85
N LYS A 18 -25.57 3.89 11.51
CA LYS A 18 -25.68 2.43 11.43
C LYS A 18 -25.84 1.93 10.00
N GLN A 19 -26.48 2.71 9.13
CA GLN A 19 -26.64 2.41 7.71
C GLN A 19 -25.29 2.47 6.96
N ASP A 20 -24.46 3.45 7.28
CA ASP A 20 -23.10 3.57 6.74
C ASP A 20 -22.20 2.42 7.23
N MET A 21 -22.36 1.99 8.49
CA MET A 21 -21.60 0.89 9.05
C MET A 21 -21.94 -0.47 8.40
N GLN A 22 -23.22 -0.73 8.11
CA GLN A 22 -23.63 -1.94 7.38
C GLN A 22 -23.07 -1.95 5.94
N LEU A 23 -23.11 -0.80 5.27
CA LEU A 23 -22.56 -0.64 3.92
C LEU A 23 -21.05 -0.90 3.90
N ILE A 24 -20.31 -0.36 4.87
CA ILE A 24 -18.87 -0.60 5.02
C ILE A 24 -18.59 -2.09 5.26
N MET A 25 -19.35 -2.76 6.15
CA MET A 25 -19.15 -4.20 6.40
C MET A 25 -19.36 -5.05 5.15
N GLN A 26 -20.40 -4.76 4.37
CA GLN A 26 -20.65 -5.46 3.11
C GLN A 26 -19.51 -5.27 2.11
N GLN A 27 -19.01 -4.05 1.96
CA GLN A 27 -17.88 -3.75 1.07
C GLN A 27 -16.57 -4.42 1.52
N VAL A 28 -16.31 -4.47 2.83
CA VAL A 28 -15.15 -5.21 3.36
C VAL A 28 -15.25 -6.69 3.03
N GLN A 29 -16.44 -7.29 3.11
CA GLN A 29 -16.66 -8.69 2.78
C GLN A 29 -16.51 -8.97 1.27
N GLU A 30 -16.98 -8.05 0.41
CA GLU A 30 -16.72 -8.11 -1.03
C GLU A 30 -15.23 -8.00 -1.34
N MET A 31 -14.50 -7.11 -0.65
CA MET A 31 -13.06 -6.98 -0.80
C MET A 31 -12.32 -8.24 -0.36
N GLN A 32 -12.65 -8.81 0.80
CA GLN A 32 -12.05 -10.07 1.27
C GLN A 32 -12.27 -11.19 0.25
N THR A 33 -13.48 -11.28 -0.30
CA THR A 33 -13.80 -12.24 -1.35
C THR A 33 -13.01 -11.99 -2.63
N CYS A 34 -12.86 -10.73 -3.04
CA CYS A 34 -12.05 -10.35 -4.19
C CYS A 34 -10.57 -10.70 -3.98
N MET A 35 -10.01 -10.36 -2.81
CA MET A 35 -8.62 -10.65 -2.46
C MET A 35 -8.33 -12.15 -2.37
N ALA A 36 -9.31 -12.97 -1.98
CA ALA A 36 -9.18 -14.42 -1.96
C ALA A 36 -8.94 -15.03 -3.35
N ASN A 37 -9.29 -14.31 -4.43
CA ASN A 37 -9.04 -14.72 -5.81
C ASN A 37 -7.67 -14.28 -6.34
N ILE A 38 -6.86 -13.57 -5.53
CA ILE A 38 -5.52 -13.18 -5.94
C ILE A 38 -4.60 -14.41 -5.89
N ASP A 39 -3.87 -14.63 -6.98
CA ASP A 39 -2.90 -15.71 -7.08
C ASP A 39 -1.80 -15.57 -6.01
N GLN A 40 -1.79 -16.50 -5.06
CA GLN A 40 -0.85 -16.52 -3.95
C GLN A 40 0.59 -16.83 -4.38
N THR A 41 0.77 -17.54 -5.49
CA THR A 41 2.08 -17.83 -6.06
C THR A 41 2.69 -16.57 -6.65
N GLU A 42 1.90 -15.79 -7.38
CA GLU A 42 2.33 -14.49 -7.91
C GLU A 42 2.66 -13.51 -6.77
N LEU A 43 1.85 -13.46 -5.71
CA LEU A 43 2.15 -12.63 -4.54
C LEU A 43 3.47 -13.02 -3.88
N LYS A 44 3.75 -14.32 -3.70
CA LYS A 44 5.03 -14.79 -3.15
C LYS A 44 6.22 -14.49 -4.07
N ALA A 45 6.02 -14.58 -5.38
CA ALA A 45 7.05 -14.21 -6.35
C ALA A 45 7.36 -12.71 -6.26
N LEU A 46 6.34 -11.86 -6.18
CA LEU A 46 6.49 -10.43 -5.95
C LEU A 46 7.18 -10.13 -4.62
N GLU A 47 6.79 -10.79 -3.53
CA GLU A 47 7.45 -10.62 -2.23
C GLU A 47 8.95 -10.94 -2.30
N THR A 48 9.30 -12.06 -2.93
CA THR A 48 10.70 -12.47 -3.12
C THR A 48 11.47 -11.45 -3.96
N ARG A 49 10.86 -10.98 -5.04
CA ARG A 49 11.43 -9.95 -5.91
C ARG A 49 11.61 -8.62 -5.18
N SER A 50 10.66 -8.23 -4.33
CA SER A 50 10.72 -7.01 -3.51
C SER A 50 11.90 -7.03 -2.56
N LYS A 51 12.16 -8.16 -1.88
CA LYS A 51 13.34 -8.32 -1.01
C LYS A 51 14.65 -8.17 -1.78
N LYS A 52 14.71 -8.72 -2.99
CA LYS A 52 15.87 -8.56 -3.87
C LYS A 52 16.04 -7.10 -4.31
N PHE A 53 14.94 -6.45 -4.70
CA PHE A 53 14.93 -5.04 -5.07
C PHE A 53 15.44 -4.15 -3.95
N GLU A 54 14.96 -4.36 -2.72
CA GLU A 54 15.42 -3.63 -1.53
C GLU A 54 16.93 -3.74 -1.37
N SER A 55 17.48 -4.96 -1.42
CA SER A 55 18.93 -5.17 -1.35
C SER A 55 19.69 -4.51 -2.52
N GLU A 56 19.17 -4.58 -3.74
CA GLU A 56 19.79 -3.95 -4.93
C GLU A 56 19.87 -2.42 -4.77
N VAL A 57 18.77 -1.80 -4.31
CA VAL A 57 18.70 -0.35 -4.10
C VAL A 57 19.58 0.10 -2.95
N THR A 58 19.56 -0.59 -1.81
CA THR A 58 20.42 -0.25 -0.66
C THR A 58 21.89 -0.26 -1.04
N VAL A 59 22.36 -1.31 -1.72
CA VAL A 59 23.76 -1.40 -2.18
C VAL A 59 24.13 -0.25 -3.12
N LEU A 60 23.22 0.16 -4.00
CA LEU A 60 23.48 1.28 -4.91
C LEU A 60 23.48 2.63 -4.17
N CYS A 61 22.58 2.83 -3.23
CA CYS A 61 22.51 4.04 -2.42
C CYS A 61 23.75 4.20 -1.52
N ASP A 62 24.18 3.12 -0.85
CA ASP A 62 25.39 3.10 -0.02
C ASP A 62 26.65 3.37 -0.84
N ALA A 63 26.67 2.93 -2.10
CA ALA A 63 27.75 3.21 -3.06
C ALA A 63 27.69 4.62 -3.68
N GLY A 64 26.72 5.45 -3.29
CA GLY A 64 26.50 6.79 -3.85
C GLY A 64 25.92 6.81 -5.27
N LYS A 65 25.50 5.65 -5.81
CA LYS A 65 24.97 5.49 -7.17
C LYS A 65 23.48 5.82 -7.23
N ARG A 66 23.13 7.05 -6.89
CA ARG A 66 21.74 7.53 -6.72
C ARG A 66 20.89 7.40 -7.99
N ASP A 67 21.44 7.73 -9.15
CA ASP A 67 20.69 7.65 -10.42
C ASP A 67 20.42 6.19 -10.80
N ALA A 68 21.41 5.30 -10.63
CA ALA A 68 21.22 3.88 -10.87
C ALA A 68 20.19 3.25 -9.93
N ALA A 69 20.19 3.64 -8.65
CA ALA A 69 19.18 3.21 -7.69
C ALA A 69 17.77 3.69 -8.13
N GLN A 70 17.67 4.95 -8.57
CA GLN A 70 16.43 5.53 -9.06
C GLN A 70 15.90 4.80 -10.29
N ASP A 71 16.75 4.49 -11.27
CA ASP A 71 16.35 3.77 -12.48
C ASP A 71 15.83 2.37 -12.16
N ILE A 72 16.48 1.65 -11.24
CA ILE A 72 16.00 0.34 -10.78
C ILE A 72 14.65 0.48 -10.06
N ALA A 73 14.47 1.50 -9.21
CA ALA A 73 13.19 1.77 -8.54
C ALA A 73 12.07 2.05 -9.54
N MET A 74 12.33 2.86 -10.56
CA MET A 74 11.36 3.14 -11.62
C MET A 74 11.00 1.89 -12.42
N ALA A 75 11.98 1.05 -12.75
CA ALA A 75 11.76 -0.22 -13.45
C ALA A 75 10.94 -1.19 -12.58
N PHE A 76 11.29 -1.32 -11.31
CA PHE A 76 10.57 -2.17 -10.37
C PHE A 76 9.14 -1.69 -10.12
N GLY A 77 8.90 -0.37 -10.00
CA GLY A 77 7.55 0.18 -9.88
C GLY A 77 6.64 -0.17 -11.07
N LYS A 78 7.20 -0.16 -12.29
CA LYS A 78 6.49 -0.63 -13.50
C LYS A 78 6.23 -2.14 -13.47
N GLU A 79 7.20 -2.95 -13.02
CA GLU A 79 7.06 -4.40 -12.86
C GLU A 79 5.90 -4.73 -11.90
N VAL A 80 5.87 -4.08 -10.73
CA VAL A 80 4.81 -4.24 -9.72
C VAL A 80 3.46 -3.83 -10.30
N THR A 81 3.37 -2.69 -10.99
CA THR A 81 2.11 -2.21 -11.58
C THR A 81 1.61 -3.12 -12.72
N ALA A 82 2.52 -3.78 -13.43
CA ALA A 82 2.20 -4.70 -14.50
C ALA A 82 1.76 -6.09 -14.01
N ALA A 83 2.11 -6.46 -12.77
CA ALA A 83 1.86 -7.80 -12.23
C ALA A 83 0.35 -8.11 -12.13
N PRO A 84 -0.10 -9.31 -12.53
CA PRO A 84 -1.52 -9.66 -12.53
C PRO A 84 -2.14 -9.61 -11.11
N ALA A 85 -1.45 -10.16 -10.11
CA ALA A 85 -1.86 -10.05 -8.71
C ALA A 85 -2.10 -8.60 -8.26
N MET A 86 -1.22 -7.67 -8.65
CA MET A 86 -1.34 -6.25 -8.32
C MET A 86 -2.48 -5.56 -9.07
N LYS A 87 -2.70 -5.91 -10.34
CA LYS A 87 -3.86 -5.45 -11.11
C LYS A 87 -5.17 -5.91 -10.48
N THR A 88 -5.23 -7.16 -10.03
CA THR A 88 -6.41 -7.70 -9.33
C THR A 88 -6.60 -6.99 -7.98
N MET A 89 -5.53 -6.80 -7.21
CA MET A 89 -5.58 -6.07 -5.95
C MET A 89 -6.09 -4.64 -6.14
N LYS A 90 -5.61 -3.92 -7.16
CA LYS A 90 -6.10 -2.59 -7.52
C LYS A 90 -7.61 -2.61 -7.79
N LYS A 91 -8.09 -3.53 -8.63
CA LYS A 91 -9.53 -3.70 -8.91
C LYS A 91 -10.35 -4.00 -7.66
N CYS A 92 -9.82 -4.81 -6.75
CA CYS A 92 -10.48 -5.11 -5.47
C CYS A 92 -10.64 -3.85 -4.61
N SER A 93 -9.68 -2.91 -4.69
CA SER A 93 -9.69 -1.66 -3.92
C SER A 93 -10.49 -0.51 -4.56
N GLU A 94 -10.68 -0.50 -5.89
CA GLU A 94 -11.37 0.59 -6.61
C GLU A 94 -12.81 0.80 -6.11
N LYS A 95 -13.48 -0.26 -5.65
CA LYS A 95 -14.83 -0.18 -5.08
C LYS A 95 -14.90 0.53 -3.71
N LEU A 96 -13.79 0.60 -2.98
CA LEU A 96 -13.68 1.21 -1.63
C LEU A 96 -13.31 2.69 -1.67
N VAL A 97 -12.50 3.11 -2.65
CA VAL A 97 -11.98 4.49 -2.77
C VAL A 97 -13.11 5.51 -2.91
N GLY A 98 -14.25 5.13 -3.49
CA GLY A 98 -15.42 6.00 -3.64
C GLY A 98 -16.08 6.46 -2.33
N MET A 99 -15.83 5.78 -1.20
CA MET A 99 -16.39 6.12 0.12
C MET A 99 -15.32 6.59 1.13
N MET A 100 -14.04 6.27 0.89
CA MET A 100 -12.92 6.69 1.73
C MET A 100 -11.90 7.46 0.89
N PRO A 101 -12.13 8.77 0.61
CA PRO A 101 -11.28 9.58 -0.25
C PRO A 101 -9.81 9.67 0.22
N ASN A 102 -9.56 9.45 1.51
CA ASN A 102 -8.21 9.43 2.09
C ASN A 102 -7.48 8.07 1.99
N MET A 103 -8.11 7.02 1.46
CA MET A 103 -7.50 5.69 1.28
C MET A 103 -7.05 5.46 -0.17
N SER A 104 -6.63 6.52 -0.86
CA SER A 104 -6.05 6.40 -2.19
C SER A 104 -4.72 5.66 -2.08
N ILE A 105 -4.58 4.53 -2.78
CA ILE A 105 -3.30 3.83 -2.88
C ILE A 105 -2.32 4.82 -3.53
N PRO A 106 -1.19 5.15 -2.86
CA PRO A 106 -0.25 6.13 -3.37
C PRO A 106 0.27 5.72 -4.74
N ASP A 107 0.29 6.66 -5.69
CA ASP A 107 0.89 6.40 -6.99
C ASP A 107 2.41 6.31 -6.83
N ILE A 108 2.92 5.07 -6.92
CA ILE A 108 4.34 4.76 -6.74
C ILE A 108 5.18 5.50 -7.78
N GLU A 109 4.69 5.63 -9.02
CA GLU A 109 5.44 6.28 -10.09
C GLU A 109 5.60 7.79 -9.83
N SER A 110 4.52 8.47 -9.44
CA SER A 110 4.57 9.88 -9.03
C SER A 110 5.49 10.10 -7.84
N GLN A 111 5.47 9.23 -6.83
CA GLN A 111 6.35 9.37 -5.67
C GLN A 111 7.83 9.23 -6.04
N LEU A 112 8.16 8.24 -6.87
CA LEU A 112 9.53 8.04 -7.35
C LEU A 112 10.01 9.18 -8.28
N LYS A 113 9.11 9.89 -8.96
CA LYS A 113 9.48 11.09 -9.74
C LYS A 113 9.76 12.31 -8.87
N ASN A 114 9.07 12.42 -7.74
CA ASN A 114 9.14 13.60 -6.86
C ASN A 114 10.19 13.47 -5.75
N LYS A 115 10.67 12.25 -5.46
CA LYS A 115 11.70 11.97 -4.46
C LYS A 115 12.65 10.90 -4.96
N ASN A 116 13.95 11.06 -4.68
CA ASN A 116 14.92 10.03 -5.00
C ASN A 116 14.76 8.84 -4.03
N ILE A 117 14.84 7.61 -4.55
CA ILE A 117 14.67 6.40 -3.75
C ILE A 117 15.68 6.30 -2.60
N CYS A 118 16.90 6.80 -2.76
CA CYS A 118 17.90 6.77 -1.69
C CYS A 118 17.56 7.69 -0.51
N ASP A 119 16.67 8.67 -0.72
CA ASP A 119 16.19 9.55 0.36
C ASP A 119 14.94 8.98 1.07
N MET A 120 14.39 7.88 0.55
CA MET A 120 13.21 7.19 1.10
C MET A 120 13.55 5.90 1.85
N VAL A 121 14.75 5.33 1.62
CA VAL A 121 15.21 4.06 2.20
C VAL A 121 16.03 4.27 3.50
N MET A 122 16.08 5.50 4.03
CA MET A 122 16.73 5.83 5.30
C MET A 122 15.78 5.79 6.49
#